data_AF-A0AAD6Y1T4-F1
#
_entry.id   AF-A0AAD6Y1T4-F1
#
_cell.length_a   1.000
_cell.length_b   1.000
_cell.length_c   1.000
_cell.angle_alpha   90.00
_cell.angle_beta   90.00
_cell.angle_gamma   90.00
#
_symmetry.space_group_name_H-M   'P 1'
#
loop_
_entity.id
_entity.type
_entity.pdbx_description
1 polymer ?
#
loop_
_entity_poly.entity_id
_entity_poly.type
_entity_poly.pdbx_seq_one_letter_code
_entity_poly.pdbx_strand_id
1 'polypeptide(L)'
;SGHASLVRADGLWFHDCGLVIQAESTIFRVSGGILGTHSPIFHDMLSLPMADDVEMFEGCPLVRLPDTAEDITIFLKALIYYDFFEPSPARTTFVVLSAVLRMADKYQVVALRKRAVAHLSAAYPTPLVDLKLVQ
;
A
#
# COMPACT_ATOMS: atom_id res chain seq x y z
N SER A 1 -13.79 28.30 -6.36
CA SER A 1 -13.41 27.53 -7.55
C SER A 1 -11.93 27.28 -7.55
N GLY A 2 -11.50 26.10 -7.12
CA GLY A 2 -10.10 25.72 -7.07
C GLY A 2 -10.03 24.21 -7.13
N HIS A 3 -10.20 23.64 -8.32
CA HIS A 3 -9.86 22.23 -8.51
C HIS A 3 -8.34 22.16 -8.35
N ALA A 4 -7.88 21.67 -7.20
CA ALA A 4 -6.46 21.38 -7.02
C ALA A 4 -6.01 20.50 -8.19
N SER A 5 -4.97 20.93 -8.91
CA SER A 5 -4.43 20.16 -10.01
C SER A 5 -3.93 18.82 -9.49
N LEU A 6 -4.39 17.73 -10.11
CA LEU A 6 -3.89 16.40 -9.78
C LEU A 6 -2.43 16.25 -10.23
N VAL A 7 -1.61 15.60 -9.42
CA VAL A 7 -0.19 15.37 -9.65
C VAL A 7 0.05 13.88 -9.83
N ARG A 8 0.72 13.48 -10.91
CA ARG A 8 1.09 12.07 -11.12
C ARG A 8 2.25 11.68 -10.21
N ALA A 9 2.12 10.53 -9.55
CA ALA A 9 3.17 9.98 -8.72
C ALA A 9 4.37 9.51 -9.57
N ASP A 10 5.55 10.00 -9.23
CA ASP A 10 6.79 9.59 -9.89
C ASP A 10 7.09 8.11 -9.64
N GLY A 11 7.37 7.39 -10.72
CA GLY A 11 7.56 5.94 -10.69
C GLY A 11 6.32 5.12 -10.32
N LEU A 12 5.11 5.66 -10.38
CA LEU A 12 3.87 4.88 -10.14
C LEU A 12 2.78 5.22 -11.17
N TRP A 13 3.21 5.53 -12.39
CA TRP A 13 2.35 5.84 -13.53
C TRP A 13 2.61 4.88 -14.70
N PHE A 14 1.99 3.70 -14.65
CA PHE A 14 2.15 2.66 -15.66
C PHE A 14 1.09 2.81 -16.76
N HIS A 15 1.50 3.25 -17.95
CA HIS A 15 0.58 3.53 -19.06
C HIS A 15 -0.28 2.33 -19.48
N ASP A 16 0.25 1.11 -19.35
CA ASP A 16 -0.46 -0.12 -19.74
C ASP A 16 -1.41 -0.66 -18.64
N CYS A 17 -1.49 0.04 -17.50
CA CYS A 17 -2.38 -0.34 -16.41
C CYS A 17 -3.76 0.31 -16.54
N GLY A 18 -4.79 -0.42 -16.10
CA GLY A 18 -6.20 -0.04 -16.27
C GLY A 18 -6.88 0.58 -15.06
N LEU A 19 -6.17 0.85 -13.96
CA LEU A 19 -6.75 1.45 -12.75
C LEU A 19 -5.98 2.71 -12.38
N VAL A 20 -6.72 3.78 -12.08
CA VAL A 20 -6.17 4.99 -11.46
C VAL A 20 -6.61 5.06 -10.01
N ILE A 21 -5.66 5.29 -9.12
CA ILE A 21 -5.89 5.53 -7.70
C ILE A 21 -5.60 6.99 -7.42
N GLN A 22 -6.43 7.65 -6.63
CA GLN A 22 -6.17 8.97 -6.09
C GLN A 22 -6.05 8.92 -4.57
N ALA A 23 -5.00 9.54 -4.04
CA ALA A 23 -4.85 9.85 -2.62
C ALA A 23 -4.47 11.34 -2.51
N GLU A 24 -5.26 12.12 -1.78
CA GLU A 24 -5.16 13.58 -1.76
C GLU A 24 -5.17 14.18 -3.19
N SER A 25 -4.18 14.98 -3.56
CA SER A 25 -4.00 15.51 -4.93
C SER A 25 -3.11 14.63 -5.81
N THR A 26 -2.64 13.48 -5.32
CA THR A 26 -1.72 12.60 -6.04
C THR A 26 -2.48 11.45 -6.70
N ILE A 27 -2.13 11.16 -7.94
CA ILE A 27 -2.71 10.06 -8.72
C ILE A 27 -1.65 9.04 -9.13
N PHE A 28 -2.05 7.78 -9.11
CA PHE A 28 -1.25 6.60 -9.42
C PHE A 28 -1.97 5.82 -10.51
N ARG A 29 -1.24 5.27 -11.48
CA ARG A 29 -1.83 4.39 -12.50
C ARG A 29 -1.15 3.03 -12.39
N VAL A 30 -1.87 2.03 -11.86
CA VAL A 30 -1.33 0.72 -11.44
C VAL A 30 -2.25 -0.42 -11.83
N SER A 31 -1.75 -1.66 -11.79
CA SER A 31 -2.55 -2.83 -12.15
C SER A 31 -3.51 -3.19 -11.02
N GLY A 32 -4.83 -3.06 -11.28
CA GLY A 32 -5.86 -3.55 -10.37
C GLY A 32 -5.75 -5.06 -10.10
N GLY A 33 -5.28 -5.85 -11.07
CA GLY A 33 -5.04 -7.28 -10.91
C GLY A 33 -3.94 -7.60 -9.89
N ILE A 34 -2.84 -6.85 -9.89
CA ILE A 34 -1.76 -7.00 -8.90
C ILE A 34 -2.29 -6.65 -7.51
N LEU A 35 -3.01 -5.54 -7.38
CA LEU A 35 -3.61 -5.12 -6.12
C LEU A 35 -4.58 -6.18 -5.59
N GLY A 36 -5.55 -6.62 -6.41
CA GLY A 36 -6.52 -7.64 -6.02
C GLY A 36 -5.91 -9.01 -5.74
N THR A 37 -4.78 -9.34 -6.34
CA THR A 37 -4.05 -10.60 -6.04
C THR A 37 -3.44 -10.60 -4.65
N HIS A 38 -2.95 -9.44 -4.18
CA HIS A 38 -2.23 -9.33 -2.91
C HIS A 38 -3.06 -8.76 -1.76
N SER A 39 -4.21 -8.18 -2.06
CA SER A 39 -5.09 -7.53 -1.10
C SER A 39 -6.54 -7.97 -1.32
N PRO A 40 -7.13 -8.72 -0.37
CA PRO A 40 -8.56 -9.02 -0.38
C PRO A 40 -9.43 -7.77 -0.42
N ILE A 41 -9.01 -6.69 0.26
CA ILE A 41 -9.75 -5.42 0.26
C ILE A 41 -9.80 -4.80 -1.15
N PHE A 42 -8.68 -4.78 -1.88
CA PHE A 42 -8.70 -4.32 -3.27
C PHE A 42 -9.43 -5.31 -4.19
N HIS A 43 -9.34 -6.62 -3.94
CA HIS A 43 -10.09 -7.61 -4.70
C HIS A 43 -11.60 -7.35 -4.61
N ASP A 44 -12.11 -7.23 -3.39
CA ASP A 44 -13.52 -6.97 -3.13
C ASP A 44 -13.93 -5.63 -3.74
N MET A 45 -13.15 -4.57 -3.49
CA MET A 45 -13.42 -3.23 -4.01
C MET A 45 -13.50 -3.18 -5.55
N LEU A 46 -12.64 -3.93 -6.25
CA LEU A 46 -12.58 -3.96 -7.71
C LEU A 46 -13.53 -4.98 -8.35
N SER A 47 -14.07 -5.92 -7.58
CA SER A 47 -15.03 -6.93 -8.05
C SER A 47 -16.49 -6.47 -7.98
N LEU A 48 -16.76 -5.41 -7.21
CA LEU A 48 -18.09 -4.81 -7.17
C LEU A 48 -18.49 -4.30 -8.57
N PRO A 49 -19.76 -4.50 -8.99
CA PRO A 49 -20.26 -3.91 -10.22
C PRO A 49 -20.01 -2.40 -10.19
N MET A 50 -19.24 -1.93 -11.16
CA MET A 50 -19.06 -0.51 -11.36
C MET A 50 -20.41 0.08 -11.72
N ALA A 51 -20.92 0.98 -10.86
CA ALA A 51 -22.13 1.73 -11.17
C ALA A 51 -21.93 2.52 -12.47
N ASP A 52 -23.02 2.88 -13.15
CA ASP A 52 -22.95 3.66 -14.41
C ASP A 52 -22.21 5.00 -14.24
N ASP A 53 -22.11 5.50 -13.00
CA ASP A 53 -21.43 6.74 -12.62
C ASP A 53 -20.00 6.55 -12.08
N VAL A 54 -19.28 5.50 -12.46
CA VAL A 54 -17.87 5.37 -12.04
C VAL A 54 -17.06 6.55 -12.59
N GLU A 55 -16.39 7.24 -11.68
CA GLU A 55 -15.48 8.32 -12.02
C GLU A 55 -14.33 7.77 -12.86
N MET A 56 -14.05 8.40 -14.01
CA MET A 56 -13.03 7.98 -14.95
C MET A 56 -11.91 9.02 -15.02
N PHE A 57 -10.66 8.57 -15.09
CA PHE A 57 -9.50 9.40 -15.37
C PHE A 57 -8.71 8.82 -16.54
N GLU A 58 -8.59 9.57 -17.63
CA GLU A 58 -7.89 9.14 -18.85
C GLU A 58 -8.34 7.76 -19.37
N GLY A 59 -9.66 7.50 -19.31
CA GLY A 59 -10.25 6.25 -19.78
C GLY A 59 -10.09 5.05 -18.83
N CYS A 60 -9.57 5.26 -17.62
CA CYS A 60 -9.47 4.24 -16.58
C CYS A 60 -10.38 4.59 -15.40
N PRO A 61 -10.98 3.59 -14.71
CA PRO A 61 -11.67 3.83 -13.44
C PRO A 61 -10.77 4.51 -12.42
N LEU A 62 -11.31 5.54 -11.75
CA LEU A 62 -10.66 6.29 -10.69
C LEU A 62 -11.21 5.86 -9.33
N VAL A 63 -10.32 5.37 -8.46
CA VAL A 63 -10.63 5.01 -7.08
C VAL A 63 -9.96 5.99 -6.13
N ARG A 64 -10.76 6.65 -5.30
CA ARG A 64 -10.28 7.57 -4.26
C ARG A 64 -10.04 6.81 -2.96
N LEU A 65 -8.81 6.90 -2.45
CA LEU A 65 -8.44 6.37 -1.14
C LEU A 65 -8.39 7.53 -0.13
N PRO A 66 -8.85 7.31 1.11
CA PRO A 66 -8.85 8.34 2.16
C PRO A 66 -7.46 8.53 2.80
N ASP A 67 -6.45 7.80 2.33
CA ASP A 67 -5.09 7.77 2.86
C ASP A 67 -4.24 8.92 2.32
N THR A 68 -3.10 9.18 2.97
CA THR A 68 -2.16 10.21 2.51
C THR A 68 -1.47 9.77 1.23
N ALA A 69 -1.08 10.73 0.39
CA ALA A 69 -0.30 10.43 -0.81
C ALA A 69 1.04 9.75 -0.48
N GLU A 70 1.68 10.11 0.65
CA GLU A 70 2.94 9.51 1.10
C GLU A 70 2.77 8.03 1.45
N ASP A 71 1.74 7.68 2.23
CA ASP A 71 1.51 6.30 2.65
C ASP A 71 1.19 5.40 1.46
N ILE A 72 0.34 5.87 0.54
CA ILE A 72 0.00 5.12 -0.67
C ILE A 72 1.21 4.99 -1.60
N THR A 73 2.05 6.02 -1.72
CA THR A 73 3.30 5.94 -2.49
C THR A 73 4.22 4.85 -1.94
N ILE A 74 4.45 4.86 -0.63
CA ILE A 74 5.32 3.87 0.03
C ILE A 74 4.73 2.46 -0.10
N PHE A 75 3.44 2.31 0.14
CA PHE A 75 2.74 1.03 0.04
C PHE A 75 2.80 0.44 -1.37
N LEU A 76 2.46 1.23 -2.39
CA LEU A 76 2.50 0.77 -3.78
C LEU A 76 3.92 0.44 -4.22
N LYS A 77 4.93 1.23 -3.83
CA LYS A 77 6.33 0.90 -4.11
C LYS A 77 6.75 -0.41 -3.44
N ALA A 78 6.40 -0.63 -2.17
CA ALA A 78 6.69 -1.87 -1.46
C ALA A 78 6.02 -3.10 -2.07
N LEU A 79 4.87 -2.92 -2.72
CA LEU A 79 4.13 -3.99 -3.36
C LEU A 79 4.63 -4.31 -4.78
N ILE A 80 5.06 -3.29 -5.53
CA ILE A 80 5.39 -3.40 -6.97
C ILE A 80 6.90 -3.57 -7.20
N TYR A 81 7.73 -2.87 -6.44
CA TYR A 81 9.19 -2.90 -6.57
C TYR A 81 9.81 -3.85 -5.55
N TYR A 82 10.41 -4.93 -6.05
CA TYR A 82 10.94 -6.01 -5.23
C TYR A 82 12.06 -5.55 -4.27
N ASP A 83 12.82 -4.52 -4.67
CA ASP A 83 13.97 -3.95 -3.99
C ASP A 83 13.64 -2.72 -3.12
N PHE A 84 12.40 -2.23 -3.15
CA PHE A 84 12.03 -1.04 -2.37
C PHE A 84 11.88 -1.33 -0.87
N PHE A 85 11.32 -2.49 -0.52
CA PHE A 85 11.10 -2.91 0.87
C PHE A 85 11.57 -4.35 1.07
N GLU A 86 12.87 -4.56 0.98
CA GLU A 86 13.50 -5.87 1.11
C GLU A 86 13.25 -6.53 2.49
N PRO A 87 13.29 -7.87 2.59
CA PRO A 87 13.17 -8.56 3.86
C PRO A 87 14.26 -8.17 4.87
N SER A 88 13.93 -8.21 6.16
CA SER A 88 14.92 -8.14 7.24
C SER A 88 16.03 -9.19 7.03
N PRO A 89 17.32 -8.86 7.24
CA PRO A 89 17.84 -7.70 7.96
C PRO A 89 18.20 -6.49 7.08
N ALA A 90 17.67 -6.37 5.86
CA ALA A 90 17.90 -5.19 5.03
C ALA A 90 17.52 -3.91 5.78
N ARG A 91 18.21 -2.80 5.51
CA ARG A 91 17.91 -1.53 6.19
C ARG A 91 16.68 -0.88 5.59
N THR A 92 15.86 -0.29 6.44
CA THR A 92 14.73 0.56 6.06
C THR A 92 14.60 1.72 7.06
N THR A 93 13.80 2.73 6.73
CA THR A 93 13.53 3.85 7.65
C THR A 93 12.28 3.60 8.47
N PHE A 94 12.13 4.28 9.61
CA PHE A 94 10.90 4.21 10.39
C PHE A 94 9.68 4.71 9.61
N VAL A 95 9.85 5.73 8.76
CA VAL A 95 8.78 6.25 7.89
C VAL A 95 8.28 5.17 6.94
N VAL A 96 9.19 4.49 6.21
CA VAL A 96 8.82 3.40 5.30
C VAL A 96 8.20 2.23 6.07
N LEU A 97 8.83 1.80 7.17
CA LEU A 97 8.35 0.68 7.96
C LEU A 97 6.94 0.92 8.52
N SER A 98 6.69 2.10 9.09
CA SER A 98 5.40 2.43 9.70
C SER A 98 4.29 2.61 8.65
N ALA A 99 4.59 3.21 7.50
CA ALA A 99 3.66 3.34 6.38
C ALA A 99 3.32 1.96 5.77
N VAL A 100 4.32 1.12 5.48
CA VAL A 100 4.09 -0.25 4.98
C VAL A 100 3.26 -1.04 5.97
N LEU A 101 3.56 -0.99 7.27
CA LEU A 101 2.81 -1.74 8.28
C LEU A 101 1.35 -1.30 8.34
N ARG A 102 1.07 0.02 8.43
CA ARG A 102 -0.30 0.55 8.51
C ARG A 102 -1.11 0.20 7.26
N MET A 103 -0.54 0.39 6.08
CA MET A 103 -1.24 0.12 4.82
C MET A 103 -1.41 -1.37 4.57
N ALA A 104 -0.40 -2.20 4.87
CA ALA A 104 -0.51 -3.65 4.74
C ALA A 104 -1.55 -4.25 5.70
N ASP A 105 -1.73 -3.66 6.89
CA ASP A 105 -2.80 -4.07 7.81
C ASP A 105 -4.18 -3.64 7.28
N LYS A 106 -4.32 -2.35 6.91
CA LYS A 106 -5.56 -1.77 6.37
C LYS A 106 -6.06 -2.49 5.12
N TYR A 107 -5.17 -2.77 4.17
CA TYR A 107 -5.49 -3.46 2.92
C TYR A 107 -5.23 -4.96 2.97
N GLN A 108 -4.94 -5.52 4.16
CA GLN A 108 -4.77 -6.95 4.39
C GLN A 108 -3.71 -7.62 3.48
N VAL A 109 -2.62 -6.93 3.17
CA VAL A 109 -1.48 -7.49 2.44
C VAL A 109 -0.58 -8.27 3.40
N VAL A 110 -0.93 -9.54 3.64
CA VAL A 110 -0.31 -10.40 4.65
C VAL A 110 1.22 -10.50 4.49
N ALA A 111 1.72 -10.58 3.26
CA ALA A 111 3.16 -10.70 3.00
C ALA A 111 3.95 -9.45 3.46
N LEU A 112 3.45 -8.26 3.14
CA LEU A 112 4.07 -7.00 3.57
C LEU A 112 3.94 -6.80 5.08
N ARG A 113 2.79 -7.15 5.66
CA ARG A 113 2.57 -7.10 7.12
C ARG A 113 3.58 -7.98 7.86
N LYS A 114 3.75 -9.24 7.44
CA LYS A 114 4.75 -10.17 8.01
C LYS A 114 6.17 -9.61 7.90
N ARG A 115 6.52 -9.04 6.73
CA ARG A 115 7.83 -8.44 6.50
C ARG A 115 8.09 -7.23 7.41
N ALA A 116 7.11 -6.35 7.56
CA ALA A 116 7.19 -5.20 8.46
C ALA A 116 7.33 -5.62 9.93
N VAL A 117 6.58 -6.64 10.37
CA VAL A 117 6.74 -7.21 11.72
C VAL A 117 8.15 -7.76 11.93
N ALA A 118 8.73 -8.46 10.95
CA ALA A 118 10.10 -8.97 11.05
C ALA A 118 11.14 -7.84 11.19
N HIS A 119 10.96 -6.72 10.50
CA HIS A 119 11.78 -5.51 10.69
C HIS A 119 11.64 -4.93 12.10
N LEU A 120 10.41 -4.82 12.61
CA LEU A 120 10.16 -4.34 13.97
C LEU A 120 10.80 -5.23 15.03
N SER A 121 10.64 -6.55 14.92
CA SER A 121 11.23 -7.51 15.87
C SER A 121 12.75 -7.49 15.84
N ALA A 122 13.37 -7.22 14.69
CA ALA A 122 14.83 -7.08 14.58
C ALA A 122 15.33 -5.76 15.20
N ALA A 123 14.58 -4.67 15.05
CA ALA A 123 14.91 -3.36 15.62
C ALA A 123 14.66 -3.30 17.14
N TYR A 124 13.64 -4.01 17.62
CA TYR A 124 13.26 -4.08 19.03
C TYR A 124 13.07 -5.54 19.43
N PRO A 125 14.16 -6.29 19.65
CA PRO A 125 14.07 -7.67 20.12
C PRO A 125 13.39 -7.65 21.50
N THR A 126 12.15 -8.12 21.58
CA THR A 126 11.50 -8.31 22.88
C THR A 126 12.23 -9.46 23.56
N PRO A 127 12.89 -9.26 24.71
CA PRO A 127 13.35 -10.40 25.48
C PRO A 127 12.10 -11.20 25.85
N LEU A 128 12.11 -12.49 25.52
CA LEU A 128 11.17 -13.43 26.10
C LEU A 128 11.37 -13.35 27.62
N VAL A 129 10.48 -12.64 28.31
CA VAL A 129 10.40 -12.75 29.76
C VAL A 129 9.87 -14.16 29.97
N ASP A 130 10.79 -15.08 30.23
CA ASP A 130 10.51 -16.38 30.82
C ASP A 130 9.73 -16.12 32.10
N LEU A 131 8.40 -16.09 31.99
CA LEU A 131 7.50 -16.29 33.11
C LEU A 131 7.67 -17.75 33.53
N LYS A 132 8.80 -18.03 34.20
CA LYS A 132 8.90 -19.17 35.09
C LYS A 132 7.81 -18.96 36.11
N LEU A 133 6.71 -19.68 35.92
CA LEU A 133 5.72 -19.94 36.94
C LEU A 133 6.50 -20.35 38.18
N VAL A 134 6.42 -19.49 39.20
CA VAL A 134 6.95 -19.76 40.53
C VAL A 134 6.33 -21.08 41.00
N GLN A 135 7.21 -21.97 41.47
CA GLN A 135 6.91 -23.34 41.90
C GLN A 135 5.79 -23.42 42.95
#